data_AF-V4LUN1-F1
#
_entry.id   AF-V4LUN1-F1
#
_cell.length_a   1.000
_cell.length_b   1.000
_cell.length_c   1.000
_cell.angle_alpha   90.00
_cell.angle_beta   90.00
_cell.angle_gamma   90.00
#
_symmetry.space_group_name_H-M   'P 1'
#
loop_
_entity.id
_entity.type
_entity.pdbx_description
1 polymer ?
#
loop_
_entity_poly.entity_id
_entity_poly.type
_entity_poly.pdbx_seq_one_letter_code
_entity_poly.pdbx_strand_id
1 'polypeptide(L)' 'MPFQATQAWIKSLNYPIVDDWRPWMIKDQIAGYTRTYSNKMTFATVKGGGHTAEYKPNETFIMFQRWISGQPL' A
#
# COMPACT_ATOMS: atom_id res chain seq x y z
N MET A 1 -13.20 -7.65 -1.21
CA MET A 1 -12.03 -8.51 -1.44
C MET A 1 -11.00 -8.29 -0.33
N PRO A 2 -10.60 -9.33 0.44
CA PRO A 2 -9.54 -9.21 1.43
C PRO A 2 -8.17 -9.01 0.78
N PHE A 3 -7.30 -8.19 1.39
CA PHE A 3 -5.99 -7.84 0.83
C PHE A 3 -5.02 -9.04 0.74
N GLN A 4 -5.22 -10.07 1.57
CA GLN A 4 -4.38 -11.26 1.60
C GLN A 4 -4.43 -12.04 0.29
N ALA A 5 -5.59 -12.06 -0.39
CA ALA A 5 -5.72 -12.68 -1.70
C ALA A 5 -4.85 -11.96 -2.75
N THR A 6 -4.87 -10.62 -2.74
CA THR A 6 -4.00 -9.80 -3.60
C THR A 6 -2.52 -10.03 -3.26
N GLN A 7 -2.16 -10.16 -1.99
CA GLN A 7 -0.78 -10.48 -1.59
C GLN A 7 -0.33 -11.85 -2.11
N ALA A 8 -1.17 -12.88 -2.01
CA ALA A 8 -0.86 -14.21 -2.52
C ALA A 8 -0.68 -14.20 -4.04
N TRP A 9 -1.55 -13.47 -4.75
CA TRP A 9 -1.42 -13.27 -6.20
C TRP A 9 -0.11 -12.54 -6.55
N ILE A 10 0.22 -11.43 -5.88
CA ILE A 10 1.49 -10.72 -6.11
C ILE A 10 2.70 -11.62 -5.85
N LYS A 11 2.66 -12.43 -4.78
CA LYS A 11 3.73 -13.38 -4.46
C LYS A 11 3.95 -14.40 -5.60
N SER A 12 2.89 -14.80 -6.30
CA SER A 12 2.99 -15.72 -7.46
C SER A 12 3.75 -15.13 -8.66
N LEU A 13 3.87 -13.80 -8.74
CA LEU A 13 4.64 -13.13 -9.79
C LEU A 13 6.16 -13.24 -9.58
N ASN A 14 6.60 -13.64 -8.38
CA ASN A 14 8.00 -13.95 -8.04
C ASN A 14 9.01 -12.80 -8.31
N TYR A 15 8.59 -11.54 -8.13
CA TYR A 15 9.51 -10.42 -8.17
C TYR A 15 10.31 -10.28 -6.86
N PRO A 16 11.63 -10.04 -6.91
CA PRO A 16 12.42 -9.69 -5.73
C PRO A 16 11.82 -8.51 -4.95
N ILE A 17 11.85 -8.61 -3.62
CA ILE A 17 11.47 -7.54 -2.70
C ILE A 17 12.62 -6.54 -2.62
N VAL A 18 12.32 -5.25 -2.78
CA VAL A 18 13.30 -4.15 -2.67
C VAL A 18 13.19 -3.43 -1.34
N ASP A 19 11.96 -3.24 -0.85
CA ASP A 19 11.66 -2.69 0.48
C ASP A 19 10.64 -3.59 1.14
N ASP A 20 11.00 -4.19 2.26
CA ASP A 20 10.19 -5.20 2.92
C ASP A 20 8.96 -4.59 3.63
N TRP A 21 8.08 -5.46 4.12
CA TRP A 21 6.81 -5.11 4.72
C TRP A 21 6.99 -4.18 5.92
N ARG A 22 6.59 -2.92 5.76
CA ARG A 22 6.74 -1.88 6.78
C ARG A 22 5.51 -1.00 6.88
N PRO A 23 5.27 -0.34 8.02
CA PRO A 23 4.20 0.64 8.12
C PRO A 23 4.48 1.87 7.25
N TRP A 24 3.42 2.52 6.80
CA TRP A 24 3.45 3.88 6.27
C TRP A 24 2.57 4.80 7.13
N MET A 25 2.98 6.06 7.23
CA MET A 25 2.52 6.95 8.30
C MET A 25 1.88 8.24 7.76
N ILE A 26 0.85 8.71 8.46
CA ILE A 26 0.26 10.04 8.32
C ILE A 26 0.20 10.67 9.71
N LYS A 27 0.86 11.83 9.90
CA LYS A 27 0.88 12.57 11.18
C LYS A 27 1.17 11.65 12.38
N ASP A 28 2.24 10.85 12.26
CA ASP A 28 2.70 9.91 13.29
C ASP A 28 1.73 8.78 13.65
N GLN A 29 0.73 8.51 12.80
CA GLN A 29 -0.17 7.37 12.92
C GLN A 29 0.02 6.39 11.76
N ILE A 30 -0.05 5.09 12.07
CA ILE A 30 0.00 4.03 11.06
C ILE A 30 -1.25 4.12 10.19
N ALA A 31 -1.05 4.55 8.95
CA ALA A 31 -2.09 4.63 7.92
C ALA A 31 -2.24 3.31 7.16
N GLY A 32 -1.25 2.42 7.23
CA GLY A 32 -1.30 1.05 6.72
C GLY A 32 0.10 0.46 6.58
N TYR A 33 0.24 -0.54 5.72
CA TYR A 33 1.51 -1.19 5.42
C TYR A 33 1.80 -1.21 3.93
N THR A 34 3.08 -1.18 3.58
CA THR A 34 3.57 -1.16 2.20
C THR A 34 4.74 -2.12 2.02
N ARG A 35 4.95 -2.58 0.77
CA ARG A 35 6.11 -3.35 0.31
C ARG A 35 6.36 -3.01 -1.17
N THR A 36 7.63 -2.92 -1.56
CA THR A 36 8.01 -2.63 -2.95
C THR A 36 8.77 -3.79 -3.59
N TYR A 37 8.63 -3.92 -4.90
CA TYR A 37 9.21 -5.00 -5.71
C TYR A 37 10.10 -4.44 -6.83
N SER A 38 11.02 -5.26 -7.33
CA SER A 38 12.02 -4.84 -8.32
C SER A 38 11.45 -4.40 -9.67
N ASN A 39 10.21 -4.78 -10.00
CA ASN A 39 9.50 -4.34 -11.19
C ASN A 39 8.83 -2.95 -11.05
N LYS A 40 9.23 -2.16 -10.05
CA LYS A 40 8.64 -0.84 -9.72
C LYS A 40 7.19 -0.90 -9.21
N MET A 41 6.69 -2.08 -8.85
CA MET A 41 5.38 -2.24 -8.23
C MET A 41 5.47 -1.96 -6.72
N THR A 42 4.47 -1.24 -6.20
CA THR A 42 4.26 -1.04 -4.76
C THR A 42 2.91 -1.65 -4.38
N PHE A 43 2.91 -2.50 -3.36
CA PHE A 43 1.69 -2.98 -2.74
C PHE A 43 1.47 -2.24 -1.43
N ALA A 44 0.30 -1.62 -1.25
CA ALA A 44 -0.05 -0.87 -0.06
C ALA A 44 -1.44 -1.26 0.46
N THR A 45 -1.61 -1.17 1.78
CA THR A 45 -2.89 -1.32 2.49
C THR A 45 -3.27 0.00 3.14
N VAL A 46 -4.56 0.24 3.36
CA VAL A 46 -5.07 1.36 4.17
C VAL A 46 -5.74 0.78 5.41
N LYS A 47 -5.22 1.10 6.59
CA LYS A 47 -5.72 0.61 7.88
C LYS A 47 -7.16 1.12 8.10
N GLY A 48 -8.08 0.18 8.29
CA GLY A 48 -9.51 0.48 8.43
C GLY A 48 -10.19 0.88 7.11
N GLY A 49 -9.51 0.73 5.97
CA GLY A 49 -10.13 0.81 4.65
C GLY A 49 -11.02 -0.39 4.36
N GLY A 50 -12.02 -0.20 3.52
CA GLY A 50 -12.95 -1.24 3.07
C GLY A 50 -12.72 -1.63 1.61
N HIS A 51 -13.78 -2.10 0.95
CA HIS A 51 -13.70 -2.45 -0.47
C HIS A 51 -13.58 -1.21 -1.37
N THR A 52 -14.16 -0.10 -0.94
CA THR A 52 -14.17 1.20 -1.61
C THR A 52 -13.34 2.22 -0.82
N ALA A 53 -12.93 3.31 -1.48
CA ALA A 53 -12.13 4.37 -0.86
C ALA A 53 -12.89 5.17 0.22
N GLU A 54 -14.22 5.12 0.22
CA GLU A 54 -15.10 5.94 1.07
C GLU A 54 -14.94 5.67 2.58
N TYR A 55 -14.43 4.49 2.95
CA TYR A 55 -14.19 4.13 4.36
C TYR A 55 -13.04 4.94 4.98
N LYS A 56 -12.06 5.35 4.16
CA LYS A 56 -10.85 6.09 4.57
C LYS A 56 -10.45 7.10 3.49
N PRO A 57 -11.27 8.14 3.24
CA PRO A 57 -11.09 9.04 2.11
C PRO A 57 -9.82 9.88 2.23
N ASN A 58 -9.47 10.35 3.43
CA ASN A 58 -8.28 11.18 3.66
C ASN A 58 -6.99 10.38 3.43
N GLU A 59 -6.87 9.20 4.04
CA GLU A 59 -5.69 8.33 3.91
C GLU A 59 -5.55 7.83 2.46
N THR A 60 -6.66 7.51 1.80
CA THR A 60 -6.67 7.11 0.39
C THR A 60 -6.24 8.25 -0.53
N PHE A 61 -6.71 9.48 -0.27
CA PHE A 61 -6.29 10.66 -1.03
C PHE A 61 -4.79 10.94 -0.88
N ILE A 62 -4.26 10.87 0.35
CA ILE A 62 -2.83 11.05 0.61
C ILE A 62 -2.00 9.96 -0.08
N MET A 63 -2.45 8.70 -0.04
CA MET A 63 -1.81 7.60 -0.76
C MET A 63 -1.75 7.88 -2.27
N PHE A 64 -2.86 8.32 -2.86
CA PHE A 64 -2.92 8.69 -4.28
C PHE A 64 -2.01 9.86 -4.62
N GLN A 65 -2.02 10.94 -3.82
CA GLN A 65 -1.19 12.12 -4.01
C GLN A 65 0.32 11.76 -3.99
N ARG A 66 0.74 10.92 -3.03
CA ARG A 66 2.12 10.46 -2.94
C ARG A 66 2.50 9.61 -4.15
N TRP A 67 1.61 8.71 -4.58
CA TRP A 67 1.83 7.86 -5.75
C TRP A 67 2.07 8.68 -7.03
N ILE A 68 1.19 9.64 -7.36
CA ILE A 68 1.35 10.47 -8.57
C ILE A 68 2.55 11.41 -8.50
N SER A 69 3.00 11.76 -7.29
CA SER A 69 4.16 12.64 -7.07
C SER A 69 5.48 11.87 -6.95
N GLY A 70 5.45 10.53 -7.04
CA GLY A 70 6.63 9.69 -6.82
C GLY A 70 7.19 9.75 -5.40
N GLN A 71 6.39 10.16 -4.41
CA GLN A 71 6.78 10.24 -3.02
C GLN A 71 6.60 8.89 -2.32
N PRO A 72 7.48 8.51 -1.37
CA PRO A 72 7.32 7.29 -0.59
C PRO A 72 6.04 7.30 0.26
N LEU A 73 5.43 6.12 0.42
CA LEU A 73 4.48 5.85 1.50
C LEU A 73 5.22 5.70 2.83
#